data_AF-A0A2V5PQ98-F1
#
_entry.id   AF-A0A2V5PQ98-F1
#
_cell.length_a   1.000
_cell.length_b   1.000
_cell.length_c   1.000
_cell.angle_alpha   90.00
_cell.angle_beta   90.00
_cell.angle_gamma   90.00
#
_symmetry.space_group_name_H-M   'P 1'
#
loop_
_entity.id
_entity.type
_entity.pdbx_description
1 polymer ?
#
loop_
_entity_poly.entity_id
_entity_poly.type
_entity_poly.pdbx_seq_one_letter_code
_entity_poly.pdbx_strand_id
1 'polypeptide(L)'
;MASKTSRSAIDCTSIYWNRGLITEGARAVRDHGFRDWKLSRVISLIHPENVPSRRVAEKNGMNIEKEITFRGFPTLVYAMAREEWLAERGAR
;
A
#
# COMPACT_ATOMS: atom_id res chain seq x y z
N MET A 1 -44.16 -25.11 -10.57
CA MET A 1 -43.50 -24.04 -9.80
C MET A 1 -42.15 -24.55 -9.30
N ALA A 2 -41.05 -24.08 -9.87
CA ALA A 2 -39.71 -24.24 -9.30
C ALA A 2 -38.89 -23.04 -9.75
N SER A 3 -38.82 -22.04 -8.87
CA SER A 3 -38.08 -20.79 -9.11
C SER A 3 -36.59 -21.11 -9.21
N LYS A 4 -36.02 -20.98 -10.40
CA LYS A 4 -34.57 -20.95 -10.60
C LYS A 4 -34.08 -19.56 -10.18
N THR A 5 -33.71 -19.41 -8.92
CA THR A 5 -33.04 -18.19 -8.45
C THR A 5 -31.58 -18.22 -8.92
N SER A 6 -31.31 -17.60 -10.08
CA SER A 6 -29.95 -17.31 -10.53
C SER A 6 -29.35 -16.23 -9.63
N ARG A 7 -28.54 -16.62 -8.64
CA ARG A 7 -27.65 -15.67 -7.96
C ARG A 7 -26.42 -15.49 -8.85
N SER A 8 -26.49 -14.53 -9.77
CA SER A 8 -25.28 -13.92 -10.34
C SER A 8 -24.64 -13.05 -9.25
N ALA A 9 -23.96 -13.68 -8.30
CA ALA A 9 -23.02 -12.98 -7.46
C ALA A 9 -21.85 -12.59 -8.36
N ILE A 10 -21.78 -11.32 -8.75
CA ILE A 10 -20.55 -10.77 -9.30
C ILE A 10 -19.57 -10.79 -8.12
N ASP A 11 -18.76 -11.84 -8.06
CA ASP A 11 -17.61 -11.95 -7.18
C ASP A 11 -16.53 -10.98 -7.68
N CYS A 12 -16.75 -9.69 -7.46
CA CYS A 12 -15.76 -8.63 -7.69
C CYS A 12 -14.47 -8.87 -6.90
N THR A 13 -14.50 -9.78 -5.93
CA THR A 13 -13.38 -10.09 -5.04
C THR A 13 -12.37 -11.07 -5.60
N SER A 14 -12.53 -11.65 -6.79
CA SER A 14 -11.55 -12.63 -7.31
C SER A 14 -10.71 -12.12 -8.51
N ILE A 15 -11.31 -11.35 -9.42
CA ILE A 15 -10.68 -10.96 -10.70
C ILE A 15 -9.62 -9.83 -10.63
N TYR A 16 -9.50 -9.13 -9.51
CA TYR A 16 -8.60 -7.96 -9.38
C TYR A 16 -7.39 -8.20 -8.48
N TRP A 17 -7.32 -9.32 -7.78
CA TRP A 17 -6.17 -9.64 -6.92
C TRP A 17 -4.97 -10.08 -7.74
N ASN A 18 -3.76 -9.82 -7.22
CA ASN A 18 -2.48 -10.16 -7.86
C ASN A 18 -2.18 -9.45 -9.20
N ARG A 19 -2.92 -8.39 -9.55
CA ARG A 19 -2.67 -7.55 -10.75
C ARG A 19 -1.79 -6.33 -10.51
N GLY A 20 -1.21 -6.18 -9.31
CA GLY A 20 -0.40 -5.02 -8.95
C GLY A 20 -1.19 -3.74 -8.63
N LEU A 21 -2.53 -3.78 -8.69
CA LEU A 21 -3.41 -2.62 -8.44
C LEU A 21 -3.18 -1.98 -7.07
N ILE A 22 -2.90 -2.78 -6.04
CA ILE A 22 -2.57 -2.26 -4.70
C ILE A 22 -1.24 -1.50 -4.72
N THR A 23 -0.24 -2.00 -5.44
CA THR A 23 1.05 -1.32 -5.60
C THR A 23 0.89 -0.01 -6.36
N GLU A 24 0.14 -0.01 -7.46
CA GLU A 24 -0.14 1.19 -8.26
C GLU A 24 -0.93 2.22 -7.45
N GLY A 25 -1.98 1.79 -6.75
CA GLY A 25 -2.78 2.66 -5.88
C GLY A 25 -1.94 3.28 -4.76
N ALA A 26 -1.13 2.48 -4.08
CA ALA A 26 -0.23 2.98 -3.04
C ALA A 26 0.80 3.97 -3.59
N ARG A 27 1.36 3.71 -4.79
CA ARG A 27 2.26 4.65 -5.47
C ARG A 27 1.56 5.95 -5.83
N ALA A 28 0.35 5.89 -6.36
CA ALA A 28 -0.42 7.07 -6.76
C ALA A 28 -0.75 7.96 -5.54
N VAL A 29 -1.18 7.36 -4.44
CA VAL A 29 -1.48 8.09 -3.19
C VAL A 29 -0.21 8.72 -2.61
N ARG A 30 0.89 7.98 -2.55
CA ARG A 30 2.21 8.48 -2.12
C ARG A 30 2.64 9.70 -2.95
N ASP A 31 2.61 9.54 -4.27
CA ASP A 31 3.04 10.58 -5.21
C ASP A 31 2.15 11.83 -5.13
N HIS A 32 0.83 11.63 -4.97
CA HIS A 32 -0.12 12.72 -4.74
C HIS A 32 0.18 13.47 -3.43
N GLY A 33 0.44 12.73 -2.33
CA GLY A 33 0.80 13.33 -1.04
C GLY A 33 2.08 14.18 -1.10
N PHE A 34 3.09 13.74 -1.83
CA PHE A 34 4.35 14.49 -1.97
C PHE A 34 4.26 15.65 -2.95
N ARG A 35 3.53 15.48 -4.07
CA ARG A 35 3.41 16.49 -5.13
C ARG A 35 2.42 17.59 -4.75
N ASP A 36 1.21 17.19 -4.39
CA ASP A 36 0.07 18.10 -4.30
C ASP A 36 -0.10 18.63 -2.86
N TRP A 37 0.10 17.76 -1.86
CA TRP A 37 0.01 18.16 -0.44
C TRP A 37 1.35 18.55 0.19
N LYS A 38 2.46 18.35 -0.54
CA LYS A 38 3.83 18.67 -0.09
C LYS A 38 4.16 18.08 1.29
N LEU A 39 3.63 16.90 1.60
CA LEU A 39 3.95 16.20 2.84
C LEU A 39 5.46 15.99 2.92
N SER A 40 6.07 16.26 4.07
CA SER A 40 7.49 15.98 4.28
C SER A 40 7.78 14.48 4.38
N ARG A 41 6.80 13.69 4.86
CA ARG A 41 6.96 12.27 5.11
C ARG A 41 5.63 11.52 4.93
N VAL A 42 5.71 10.31 4.37
CA VAL A 42 4.61 9.35 4.30
C VAL A 42 5.02 8.09 5.06
N ILE A 43 4.10 7.53 5.85
CA ILE A 43 4.32 6.28 6.59
C ILE A 43 3.27 5.23 6.26
N SER A 44 3.63 3.96 6.40
CA SER A 44 2.73 2.82 6.33
C SER A 44 2.95 1.91 7.52
N LEU A 45 1.87 1.58 8.22
CA LEU A 45 1.87 0.70 9.38
C LEU A 45 1.48 -0.70 8.92
N ILE A 46 2.39 -1.66 9.07
CA ILE A 46 2.22 -3.00 8.52
C ILE A 46 2.58 -4.04 9.57
N HIS A 47 1.69 -5.01 9.82
CA HIS A 47 2.03 -6.13 10.68
C HIS A 47 3.19 -6.95 10.09
N PRO A 48 4.17 -7.39 10.91
CA PRO A 48 5.33 -8.16 10.44
C PRO A 48 4.96 -9.40 9.62
N GLU A 49 3.85 -10.05 9.97
CA GLU A 49 3.34 -11.26 9.31
C GLU A 49 2.68 -10.99 7.94
N ASN A 50 2.31 -9.75 7.64
CA ASN A 50 1.66 -9.38 6.38
C ASN A 50 2.70 -9.16 5.27
N VAL A 51 3.31 -10.26 4.82
CA VAL A 51 4.32 -10.29 3.75
C VAL A 51 3.85 -9.61 2.45
N PRO A 52 2.59 -9.79 1.97
CA PRO A 52 2.11 -9.08 0.78
C PRO A 52 2.19 -7.56 0.92
N SER A 53 1.72 -6.99 2.02
CA SER A 53 1.77 -5.53 2.24
C SER A 53 3.19 -5.01 2.40
N ARG A 54 4.07 -5.77 3.06
CA ARG A 54 5.50 -5.42 3.18
C ARG A 54 6.16 -5.29 1.80
N ARG A 55 5.92 -6.26 0.91
CA ARG A 55 6.41 -6.22 -0.49
C ARG A 55 5.87 -5.02 -1.26
N VAL A 56 4.64 -4.59 -1.00
CA VAL A 56 4.08 -3.38 -1.63
C VAL A 56 4.81 -2.13 -1.15
N ALA A 57 5.08 -2.00 0.15
CA ALA A 57 5.83 -0.87 0.70
C ALA A 57 7.26 -0.81 0.14
N GLU A 58 7.96 -1.95 0.12
CA GLU A 58 9.30 -2.08 -0.46
C GLU A 58 9.32 -1.71 -1.96
N LYS A 59 8.37 -2.20 -2.76
CA LYS A 59 8.24 -1.85 -4.19
C LYS A 59 7.94 -0.37 -4.43
N ASN A 60 7.41 0.32 -3.43
CA ASN A 60 7.15 1.74 -3.43
C ASN A 60 8.29 2.55 -2.80
N GLY A 61 9.50 1.99 -2.69
CA GLY A 61 10.69 2.70 -2.21
C GLY A 61 10.61 3.10 -0.74
N MET A 62 9.68 2.52 0.03
CA MET A 62 9.59 2.76 1.47
C MET A 62 10.49 1.80 2.22
N ASN A 63 11.15 2.30 3.26
CA ASN A 63 12.06 1.52 4.10
C ASN A 63 11.49 1.33 5.51
N ILE A 64 11.87 0.24 6.17
CA ILE A 64 11.53 0.03 7.59
C ILE A 64 12.30 1.06 8.41
N GLU A 65 11.58 1.97 9.06
CA GLU A 65 12.16 2.97 9.96
C GLU A 65 12.31 2.40 11.37
N LYS A 66 11.27 1.70 11.85
CA LYS A 66 11.22 1.15 13.21
C LYS A 66 10.10 0.13 13.36
N GLU A 67 10.19 -0.63 14.43
CA GLU A 67 9.12 -1.49 14.92
C GLU A 67 8.46 -0.84 16.13
N ILE A 68 7.13 -0.82 16.16
CA ILE A 68 6.34 -0.28 17.26
C ILE A 68 5.26 -1.28 17.68
N THR A 69 4.82 -1.18 18.92
CA THR A 69 3.59 -1.85 19.36
C THR A 69 2.43 -0.91 19.11
N PHE A 70 1.62 -1.19 18.08
CA PHE A 70 0.40 -0.44 17.79
C PHE A 70 -0.81 -1.27 18.21
N ARG A 71 -1.64 -0.73 19.11
CA ARG A 71 -2.84 -1.41 19.64
C ARG A 71 -2.58 -2.80 20.23
N GLY A 72 -1.42 -2.99 20.86
CA GLY A 72 -1.03 -4.26 21.48
C GLY A 72 -0.39 -5.28 20.52
N PHE A 73 -0.23 -4.94 19.23
CA PHE A 73 0.37 -5.82 18.24
C PHE A 73 1.67 -5.24 17.68
N PRO A 74 2.69 -6.07 17.40
CA PRO A 74 3.89 -5.63 16.72
C PRO A 74 3.53 -5.12 15.32
N THR A 75 4.08 -3.97 14.97
CA THR A 75 3.78 -3.24 13.74
C THR A 75 5.06 -2.60 13.23
N LEU A 76 5.41 -2.90 11.99
CA LEU A 76 6.51 -2.26 11.28
C LEU A 76 6.05 -0.92 10.72
N VAL A 77 6.83 0.11 10.97
CA VAL A 77 6.64 1.43 10.39
C VAL A 77 7.54 1.53 9.17
N TYR A 78 6.93 1.49 7.99
CA TYR A 78 7.60 1.85 6.74
C TYR A 78 7.48 3.35 6.55
N ALA A 79 8.55 4.01 6.14
CA ALA A 79 8.56 5.44 5.88
C ALA A 79 9.26 5.77 4.56
N MET A 80 8.86 6.90 3.99
CA MET A 80 9.58 7.55 2.90
C MET A 80 9.53 9.06 3.13
N ALA A 81 10.68 9.70 2.98
CA ALA A 81 10.80 11.15 3.02
C ALA A 81 10.57 11.76 1.63
N ARG A 82 10.11 13.00 1.58
CA ARG A 82 9.90 13.72 0.31
C ARG A 82 11.21 13.90 -0.45
N GLU A 83 12.32 14.06 0.27
CA GLU A 83 13.66 14.21 -0.28
C GLU A 83 14.09 12.93 -1.01
N GLU A 84 13.85 11.77 -0.41
CA GLU A 84 14.11 10.46 -1.03
C GLU A 84 13.26 10.29 -2.30
N TRP A 85 11.99 10.69 -2.23
CA TRP A 85 11.08 10.65 -3.38
C TRP A 85 11.51 11.60 -4.52
N LEU A 86 12.02 12.79 -4.19
CA LEU A 86 12.59 13.72 -5.17
C LEU A 86 13.89 13.17 -5.77
N ALA A 87 14.75 12.55 -4.97
CA ALA A 87 16.00 11.95 -5.44
C ALA A 87 15.74 10.79 -6.41
N GLU A 88 14.80 9.90 -6.10
CA GLU A 88 14.38 8.81 -7.01
C GLU A 88 13.85 9.33 -8.35
N ARG A 89 13.15 10.48 -8.35
CA ARG A 89 12.57 11.08 -9.56
C ARG A 89 13.56 11.94 -10.35
N GLY A 90 14.55 12.53 -9.70
CA GLY A 90 15.60 13.32 -10.37
C GLY A 90 16.69 12.45 -11.01
N ALA A 91 16.85 11.21 -10.56
CA ALA A 91 17.77 10.23 -11.14
C ALA A 91 17.23 9.53 -12.42
N ARG A 92 16.04 9.89 -12.88
CA ARG A 92 15.35 9.29 -14.02
C ARG A 92 15.11 10.30 -15.13
#